data_AF-A0A8T5QQD4-F1
#
_entry.id   AF-A0A8T5QQD4-F1
#
_cell.length_a   1.000
_cell.length_b   1.000
_cell.length_c   1.000
_cell.angle_alpha   90.00
_cell.angle_beta   90.00
_cell.angle_gamma   90.00
#
_symmetry.space_group_name_H-M   'P 1'
#
loop_
_entity.id
_entity.type
_entity.pdbx_description
1 polymer ?
#
loop_
_entity_poly.entity_id
_entity_poly.type
_entity_poly.pdbx_seq_one_letter_code
_entity_poly.pdbx_strand_id
1 'polypeptide(L)' 'MPLPSPEKNQKQNDFVSSCMSDETMRKEFPNSKQRAAVCYSQFSKKKDKSKASWKDHNDDNFNIIL' A
#
# COMPACT_ATOMS: atom_id res chain seq x y z
N MET A 1 5.16 1.89 -13.47
CA MET A 1 5.66 0.62 -12.90
C MET A 1 4.63 0.09 -11.92
N PRO A 2 4.46 -1.23 -11.76
CA PRO A 2 3.53 -1.76 -10.76
C PRO A 2 4.05 -1.50 -9.34
N LEU A 3 3.15 -1.16 -8.41
CA LEU A 3 3.48 -1.02 -7.00
C LEU A 3 3.67 -2.40 -6.34
N PRO A 4 4.57 -2.53 -5.34
CA PRO A 4 4.80 -3.79 -4.64
C PRO A 4 3.54 -4.23 -3.90
N SER A 5 3.10 -5.47 -4.14
CA SER A 5 1.92 -6.07 -3.50
C SER A 5 2.33 -7.17 -2.51
N PRO A 6 1.64 -7.31 -1.36
CA PRO A 6 2.03 -8.30 -0.36
C PRO A 6 1.64 -9.73 -0.76
N GLU A 7 2.45 -10.72 -0.41
CA GLU A 7 2.15 -12.14 -0.69
C GLU A 7 1.17 -12.74 0.31
N LYS A 8 0.39 -13.77 -0.08
CA LYS A 8 -0.74 -14.34 0.70
C LYS A 8 -0.43 -14.56 2.18
N ASN A 9 0.77 -15.04 2.51
CA ASN A 9 1.18 -15.37 3.89
C ASN A 9 2.35 -14.51 4.41
N GLN A 10 2.68 -13.40 3.73
CA GLN A 10 3.74 -12.50 4.17
C GLN A 10 3.34 -11.77 5.45
N LYS A 11 4.26 -11.68 6.42
CA LYS A 11 4.02 -10.90 7.63
C LYS A 11 4.02 -9.41 7.30
N GLN A 12 3.29 -8.63 8.08
CA GLN A 12 3.18 -7.19 7.89
C GLN A 12 4.55 -6.49 7.87
N ASN A 13 5.40 -6.80 8.86
CA ASN A 13 6.72 -6.17 8.97
C ASN A 13 7.62 -6.53 7.79
N ASP A 14 7.58 -7.79 7.33
CA ASP A 14 8.38 -8.24 6.18
C ASP A 14 7.97 -7.49 4.90
N PHE A 15 6.67 -7.36 4.66
CA PHE A 15 6.16 -6.59 3.52
C PHE A 15 6.47 -5.11 3.62
N VAL A 16 6.27 -4.49 4.79
CA VAL A 16 6.50 -3.05 4.96
C VAL A 16 7.99 -2.74 4.78
N SER A 17 8.88 -3.60 5.29
CA SER A 17 10.32 -3.44 5.13
C SER A 17 10.75 -3.49 3.65
N SER A 18 10.22 -4.46 2.89
CA SER A 18 10.51 -4.56 1.44
C SER A 18 9.88 -3.39 0.66
N CYS A 19 8.63 -3.05 0.95
CA CYS A 19 7.93 -1.93 0.33
C CYS A 19 8.60 -0.57 0.60
N MET A 20 9.16 -0.35 1.79
CA MET A 20 9.87 0.90 2.09
C MET A 20 11.22 1.02 1.35
N SER A 21 11.84 -0.11 1.04
CA SER A 21 13.14 -0.20 0.37
C SER A 21 13.04 -0.28 -1.15
N ASP A 22 11.86 -0.58 -1.67
CA ASP A 22 11.57 -0.71 -3.10
C ASP A 22 11.92 0.57 -3.88
N GLU A 23 12.57 0.42 -5.03
CA GLU A 23 13.04 1.53 -5.85
C GLU A 23 11.90 2.36 -6.42
N THR A 24 10.79 1.72 -6.81
CA THR A 24 9.59 2.41 -7.29
C THR A 24 8.98 3.22 -6.15
N MET A 25 8.87 2.64 -4.96
CA MET A 25 8.35 3.35 -3.78
C MET A 25 9.27 4.50 -3.36
N ARG A 26 10.58 4.38 -3.54
CA ARG A 26 11.55 5.46 -3.31
C ARG A 26 11.41 6.61 -4.29
N LYS A 27 11.11 6.30 -5.56
CA LYS A 27 10.97 7.27 -6.64
C LYS A 27 9.63 8.00 -6.59
N GLU A 28 8.53 7.25 -6.42
CA GLU A 28 7.16 7.79 -6.42
C GLU A 28 6.79 8.42 -5.06
N PHE A 29 7.33 7.88 -3.96
CA PHE A 29 7.08 8.36 -2.60
C PHE A 29 8.41 8.67 -1.89
N PRO A 30 9.17 9.71 -2.29
CA PRO A 30 10.46 10.05 -1.69
C PRO A 30 10.34 10.36 -0.19
N ASN A 31 9.19 10.88 0.25
CA ASN A 31 8.88 11.09 1.66
C ASN A 31 8.61 9.77 2.39
N SER A 32 9.44 9.46 3.38
CA SER A 32 9.36 8.22 4.17
C SER A 32 8.01 8.02 4.87
N LYS A 33 7.39 9.10 5.39
CA LYS A 33 6.08 9.02 6.07
C LYS A 33 4.97 8.65 5.10
N GLN A 34 4.96 9.28 3.93
CA GLN A 34 3.99 9.00 2.87
C GLN A 34 4.16 7.56 2.35
N ARG A 35 5.41 7.15 2.10
CA ARG A 35 5.73 5.79 1.66
C ARG A 35 5.27 4.75 2.67
N ALA A 36 5.54 4.96 3.95
CA ALA A 36 5.07 4.08 5.01
C ALA A 36 3.54 3.97 5.00
N ALA A 37 2.81 5.09 4.90
CA ALA A 37 1.36 5.09 4.82
C ALA A 37 0.82 4.26 3.65
N VAL A 38 1.45 4.40 2.47
CA VAL A 38 1.10 3.59 1.28
C VAL A 38 1.40 2.11 1.51
N CYS A 39 2.58 1.76 2.07
CA CYS A 39 2.94 0.38 2.38
C CYS A 39 1.96 -0.26 3.37
N TYR A 40 1.61 0.42 4.47
CA TYR A 40 0.62 -0.11 5.42
C TYR A 40 -0.76 -0.24 4.78
N SER A 41 -1.21 0.73 3.97
CA SER A 41 -2.49 0.66 3.26
C SER A 41 -2.55 -0.53 2.30
N GLN A 42 -1.50 -0.78 1.52
CA GLN A 42 -1.42 -1.93 0.61
C GLN A 42 -1.49 -3.28 1.34
N PHE A 43 -0.85 -3.39 2.51
CA PHE A 43 -0.94 -4.58 3.33
C PHE A 43 -2.35 -4.82 3.89
N SER A 44 -3.00 -3.78 4.39
CA SER A 44 -4.36 -3.86 4.94
C SER A 44 -5.38 -4.21 3.87
N LYS A 45 -5.32 -3.57 2.68
CA LYS A 45 -6.21 -3.89 1.55
C LYS A 45 -6.19 -5.37 1.16
N LYS A 46 -5.07 -6.05 1.35
CA LYS A 46 -4.98 -7.50 1.09
C LYS A 46 -5.70 -8.35 2.14
N LYS A 47 -5.71 -7.95 3.42
CA LYS A 47 -6.49 -8.65 4.45
C LYS A 47 -7.97 -8.62 4.11
N ASP A 48 -8.47 -7.47 3.66
CA ASP A 48 -9.88 -7.28 3.33
C ASP A 48 -10.32 -8.01 2.05
N LYS A 49 -9.44 -8.16 1.05
CA LYS A 49 -9.70 -9.00 -0.15
C LYS A 49 -9.99 -10.49 0.14
N SER A 50 -9.77 -10.94 1.37
CA SER A 50 -10.06 -12.32 1.82
C SER A 50 -11.52 -12.53 2.23
N LYS A 51 -12.31 -11.46 2.41
CA LYS A 51 -13.77 -11.52 2.56
C LYS A 51 -14.44 -10.90 1.32
N ALA A 52 -14.89 -11.76 0.42
CA ALA A 52 -15.54 -11.34 -0.83
C ALA A 52 -16.79 -10.48 -0.56
N SER A 53 -16.86 -9.28 -1.13
CA SER A 53 -18.07 -8.68 -1.74
C SER A 53 -17.75 -7.24 -2.16
N TRP A 54 -17.89 -6.95 -3.44
CA TRP A 54 -17.81 -5.60 -3.98
C TRP A 54 -18.86 -4.71 -3.32
N LYS A 55 -18.41 -3.66 -2.62
CA LYS A 55 -19.10 -2.37 -2.64
C LYS A 55 -18.10 -1.36 -3.19
N ASP A 56 -18.30 -1.07 -4.47
CA ASP A 56 -17.83 0.14 -5.10
C ASP A 56 -18.37 1.32 -4.30
N HIS A 57 -17.50 1.99 -3.55
CA HIS A 57 -17.64 3.41 -3.25
C HIS A 57 -16.28 4.03 -3.61
N ASN A 58 -16.27 4.77 -4.71
CA ASN A 58 -15.40 5.92 -4.87
C ASN A 58 -15.59 6.83 -3.64
N ASP A 59 -14.65 6.78 -2.70
CA ASP A 59 -14.38 7.75 -1.62
C ASP A 59 -13.05 7.29 -0.98
N ASP A 60 -11.98 8.04 -0.84
CA ASP A 60 -11.77 9.47 -0.89
C ASP A 60 -10.47 9.72 -1.66
N ASN A 61 -10.55 10.59 -2.65
CA ASN A 61 -9.85 11.86 -2.57
C ASN A 61 -8.58 11.87 -1.68
N PHE A 62 -7.50 11.19 -2.08
CA PHE A 62 -6.18 11.73 -1.81
C PHE A 62 -5.90 12.80 -2.87
N ASN A 63 -6.79 13.82 -2.95
CA ASN A 63 -6.25 15.16 -3.09
C ASN A 63 -5.32 15.32 -1.89
N ILE A 64 -4.04 15.06 -2.13
CA ILE A 64 -3.03 15.96 -1.60
C ILE A 64 -3.47 17.32 -2.12
N ILE A 65 -4.25 18.05 -1.33
CA ILE A 65 -4.57 19.43 -1.63
C ILE A 65 -3.23 20.16 -1.58
N LEU A 66 -2.75 20.47 -2.80
CA LEU A 66 -1.68 21.39 -3.23
C LEU A 66 -0.25 21.10 -2.73
#